data_AF-A0A9D0VKD1-F1
#
_entry.id   AF-A0A9D0VKD1-F1
#
_cell.length_a   1.000
_cell.length_b   1.000
_cell.length_c   1.000
_cell.angle_alpha   90.00
_cell.angle_beta   90.00
_cell.angle_gamma   90.00
#
_symmetry.space_group_name_H-M   'P 1'
#
loop_
_entity.id
_entity.type
_entity.pdbx_description
1 polymer ?
#
loop_
_entity_poly.entity_id
_entity_poly.type
_entity_poly.pdbx_seq_one_letter_code
_entity_poly.pdbx_strand_id
1 'polypeptide(L)'
;MVWMVGAHAAPGLIATDGFAGRQVRLWLEGPPGITAIVLASTAGFSPCSPQLGTECIGLLGSPELWATTTLDPGGHAQLDLPIPPGLSGTQITAQVLFVDGSSHILPPPVQIQVRPGNMDPDRDFLPTPLELSLGLDPNNADTDGGGVPDGDELALHGTNPLDPADDLVPILDSDGDGIPDDQEILFGSDPFNYDTDGDGLPDGDEVNNWGTHPLIADTDGGGVPDGDEIFNGTNPHDPADDGLSWVDSDGDGLPDAEEALYGTDPFNPDTDGGGVLDGDEIFNGTNPLDPADDGLSWVDSDGDGLPDAEEALYGTDPFNPDTDGGGVLDGDEIFNGTNPLDPADDGLS
;
A
#
# COMPACT_ATOMS: atom_id res chain seq x y z
N MET A 1 0.94 -16.10 14.12
CA MET A 1 1.55 -17.07 15.05
C MET A 1 0.42 -17.61 15.94
N VAL A 2 -0.12 -18.80 15.65
CA VAL A 2 -1.18 -19.42 16.48
C VAL A 2 -0.60 -20.68 17.09
N TRP A 3 -0.39 -20.64 18.40
CA TRP A 3 0.03 -21.77 19.20
C TRP A 3 -1.17 -22.68 19.46
N MET A 4 -1.08 -23.96 19.09
CA MET A 4 -1.81 -25.02 19.78
C MET A 4 -0.82 -26.13 20.11
N VAL A 5 -0.48 -26.26 21.40
CA VAL A 5 0.05 -27.51 21.95
C VAL A 5 -0.74 -27.80 23.21
N GLY A 6 -1.82 -28.58 23.03
CA GLY A 6 -2.31 -29.48 24.07
C GLY A 6 -1.44 -30.72 24.07
N ALA A 7 -0.83 -31.03 25.22
CA ALA A 7 -0.06 -32.25 25.46
C ALA A 7 -0.83 -33.51 25.06
N HIS A 8 -0.27 -34.42 24.26
CA HIS A 8 -0.84 -35.75 24.05
C HIS A 8 0.25 -36.83 24.01
N ALA A 9 0.05 -37.88 24.80
CA ALA A 9 1.00 -38.94 25.12
C ALA A 9 0.68 -40.27 24.41
N ALA A 10 0.35 -40.24 23.11
CA ALA A 10 0.09 -41.44 22.32
C ALA A 10 0.43 -41.22 20.83
N PRO A 11 0.85 -42.26 20.07
CA PRO A 11 1.00 -42.19 18.62
C PRO A 11 -0.30 -41.70 17.97
N GLY A 12 -0.21 -40.84 16.98
CA GLY A 12 -1.39 -40.15 16.46
C GLY A 12 -1.20 -39.54 15.07
N LEU A 13 -2.35 -39.16 14.51
CA LEU A 13 -2.48 -38.40 13.28
C LEU A 13 -3.08 -37.03 13.66
N ILE A 14 -2.47 -35.94 13.19
CA ILE A 14 -3.03 -34.59 13.30
C ILE A 14 -3.19 -34.05 11.88
N ALA A 15 -4.37 -33.54 11.55
CA ALA A 15 -4.65 -32.89 10.28
C ALA A 15 -4.83 -31.38 10.48
N THR A 16 -4.31 -30.57 9.57
CA THR A 16 -4.59 -29.12 9.52
C THR A 16 -5.23 -28.76 8.18
N ASP A 17 -6.28 -27.94 8.20
CA ASP A 17 -6.95 -27.42 7.01
C ASP A 17 -5.92 -26.70 6.11
N GLY A 18 -5.83 -27.09 4.83
CA GLY A 18 -4.84 -26.59 3.88
C GLY A 18 -5.27 -25.28 3.19
N PHE A 19 -4.30 -24.38 3.02
CA PHE A 19 -4.42 -23.14 2.24
C PHE A 19 -4.78 -23.45 0.77
N ALA A 20 -5.70 -22.66 0.19
CA ALA A 20 -6.13 -22.72 -1.21
C ALA A 20 -6.82 -24.03 -1.69
N GLY A 21 -7.49 -24.76 -0.78
CA GLY A 21 -8.58 -25.67 -1.16
C GLY A 21 -8.23 -26.93 -1.95
N ARG A 22 -6.97 -27.39 -1.96
CA ARG A 22 -6.58 -28.59 -2.75
C ARG A 22 -5.76 -29.66 -2.04
N GLN A 23 -5.28 -29.45 -0.81
CA GLN A 23 -4.46 -30.41 -0.10
C GLN A 23 -4.78 -30.47 1.40
N VAL A 24 -4.55 -31.62 2.02
CA VAL A 24 -4.59 -31.84 3.47
C VAL A 24 -3.17 -32.12 3.94
N ARG A 25 -2.74 -31.40 4.98
CA ARG A 25 -1.48 -31.70 5.67
C ARG A 25 -1.73 -32.62 6.85
N LEU A 26 -1.02 -33.75 6.87
CA LEU A 26 -1.05 -34.74 7.93
C LEU A 26 0.30 -34.79 8.65
N TRP A 27 0.24 -34.77 9.98
CA TRP A 27 1.38 -34.97 10.87
C TRP A 27 1.25 -36.33 11.55
N LEU A 28 2.28 -37.15 11.40
CA LEU A 28 2.36 -38.50 11.96
C LEU A 28 3.41 -38.54 13.07
N GLU A 29 3.04 -39.13 14.21
CA GLU A 29 3.94 -39.42 15.32
C GLU A 29 3.80 -40.88 15.73
N GLY A 30 4.91 -41.60 15.81
CA GLY A 30 4.95 -43.03 16.14
C GLY A 30 6.37 -43.56 16.35
N PRO A 31 6.54 -44.88 16.53
CA PRO A 31 7.87 -45.45 16.71
C PRO A 31 8.82 -45.16 15.53
N PRO A 32 10.10 -44.80 15.79
CA PRO A 32 11.06 -44.47 14.74
C PRO A 32 11.29 -45.61 13.75
N GLY A 33 11.42 -45.27 12.45
CA GLY A 33 11.83 -46.21 11.40
C GLY A 33 10.75 -47.21 10.95
N ILE A 34 9.53 -47.11 11.45
CA ILE A 34 8.41 -47.97 11.02
C ILE A 34 7.68 -47.37 9.81
N THR A 35 6.98 -48.21 9.07
CA THR A 35 6.13 -47.77 7.95
C THR A 35 4.73 -47.42 8.45
N ALA A 36 4.26 -46.22 8.12
CA ALA A 36 2.89 -45.77 8.30
C ALA A 36 2.12 -45.87 6.97
N ILE A 37 0.94 -46.49 7.01
CA ILE A 37 -0.01 -46.60 5.90
C ILE A 37 -1.24 -45.77 6.27
N VAL A 38 -1.60 -44.80 5.43
CA VAL A 38 -2.77 -43.94 5.61
C VAL A 38 -3.88 -44.41 4.68
N LEU A 39 -4.99 -44.87 5.27
CA LEU A 39 -6.21 -45.24 4.56
C LEU A 39 -7.27 -44.17 4.76
N ALA A 40 -8.07 -43.89 3.73
CA ALA A 40 -9.13 -42.89 3.79
C ALA A 40 -10.47 -43.44 3.27
N SER A 41 -11.57 -42.95 3.82
CA SER A 41 -12.93 -43.25 3.37
C SER A 41 -13.88 -42.08 3.63
N THR A 42 -14.86 -41.88 2.74
CA THR A 42 -15.97 -40.93 2.92
C THR A 42 -17.21 -41.57 3.55
N ALA A 43 -17.21 -42.89 3.73
CA ALA A 43 -18.34 -43.63 4.29
C ALA A 43 -18.34 -43.67 5.84
N GLY A 44 -17.36 -43.02 6.48
CA GLY A 44 -17.23 -42.92 7.93
C GLY A 44 -16.45 -44.07 8.58
N PHE A 45 -16.70 -44.30 9.86
CA PHE A 45 -16.03 -45.34 10.65
C PHE A 45 -17.01 -46.22 11.44
N SER A 46 -16.60 -47.46 11.69
CA SER A 46 -17.29 -48.43 12.53
C SER A 46 -16.27 -49.14 13.42
N PRO A 47 -16.63 -49.51 14.66
CA PRO A 47 -15.71 -50.19 15.56
C PRO A 47 -15.23 -51.57 15.09
N CYS A 48 -15.75 -52.16 14.01
CA CYS A 48 -15.20 -53.37 13.36
C CYS A 48 -15.89 -53.64 11.99
N SER A 49 -15.13 -53.70 10.89
CA SER A 49 -15.57 -54.37 9.64
C SER A 49 -14.42 -55.16 9.02
N PRO A 50 -14.38 -56.50 9.12
CA PRO A 50 -13.31 -57.30 8.53
C PRO A 50 -13.46 -57.36 6.99
N GLN A 51 -12.42 -56.98 6.25
CA GLN A 51 -12.31 -57.28 4.82
C GLN A 51 -11.23 -58.34 4.58
N LEU A 52 -11.62 -59.38 3.82
CA LEU A 52 -10.82 -60.49 3.26
C LEU A 52 -9.36 -60.58 3.75
N GLY A 53 -9.17 -61.26 4.89
CA GLY A 53 -7.91 -61.94 5.21
C GLY A 53 -7.00 -61.29 6.26
N THR A 54 -7.24 -60.06 6.72
CA THR A 54 -6.46 -59.42 7.80
C THR A 54 -7.32 -58.51 8.68
N GLU A 55 -6.86 -58.27 9.91
CA GLU A 55 -7.58 -57.73 11.08
C GLU A 55 -8.22 -56.32 10.92
N CYS A 56 -9.06 -55.96 11.90
CA CYS A 56 -10.07 -54.90 11.84
C CYS A 56 -9.52 -53.49 11.51
N ILE A 57 -9.87 -53.00 10.32
CA ILE A 57 -9.80 -51.57 9.96
C ILE A 57 -11.13 -50.93 10.36
N GLY A 58 -11.07 -49.77 10.99
CA GLY A 58 -12.25 -49.06 11.52
C GLY A 58 -13.01 -48.26 10.47
N LEU A 59 -12.60 -48.29 9.20
CA LEU A 59 -13.22 -47.51 8.12
C LEU A 59 -14.41 -48.26 7.51
N LEU A 60 -15.49 -47.54 7.24
CA LEU A 60 -16.64 -48.05 6.49
C LEU A 60 -16.40 -47.92 4.98
N GLY A 61 -17.15 -48.69 4.18
CA GLY A 61 -17.07 -48.66 2.72
C GLY A 61 -15.85 -49.39 2.15
N SER A 62 -15.35 -48.90 1.02
CA SER A 62 -14.13 -49.38 0.36
C SER A 62 -13.01 -48.38 0.63
N PRO A 63 -12.27 -48.50 1.76
CA PRO A 63 -11.21 -47.56 2.07
C PRO A 63 -10.12 -47.62 1.01
N GLU A 64 -9.66 -46.46 0.57
CA GLU A 64 -8.60 -46.34 -0.43
C GLU A 64 -7.25 -46.05 0.25
N LEU A 65 -6.17 -46.54 -0.37
CA LEU A 65 -4.83 -46.19 0.05
C LEU A 65 -4.58 -44.73 -0.32
N TRP A 66 -4.41 -43.86 0.69
CA TRP A 66 -4.16 -42.44 0.47
C TRP A 66 -2.67 -42.13 0.41
N ALA A 67 -1.87 -42.74 1.30
CA ALA A 67 -0.42 -42.58 1.33
C ALA A 67 0.30 -43.68 2.11
N THR A 68 1.60 -43.85 1.85
CA THR A 68 2.53 -44.64 2.68
C THR A 68 3.80 -43.86 2.92
N THR A 69 4.32 -43.85 4.15
CA THR A 69 5.59 -43.20 4.48
C THR A 69 6.32 -43.93 5.60
N THR A 70 7.64 -43.75 5.68
CA THR A 70 8.45 -44.24 6.81
C THR A 70 8.71 -43.08 7.76
N LEU A 71 8.59 -43.33 9.06
CA LEU A 71 8.87 -42.32 10.08
C LEU A 71 10.38 -42.09 10.20
N ASP A 72 10.77 -40.84 10.41
CA ASP A 72 12.17 -40.46 10.60
C ASP A 72 12.76 -41.08 11.89
N PRO A 73 14.08 -40.98 12.14
CA PRO A 73 14.69 -41.48 13.37
C PRO A 73 14.13 -40.85 14.67
N GLY A 74 13.44 -39.71 14.56
CA GLY A 74 12.73 -39.06 15.66
C GLY A 74 11.28 -39.55 15.83
N GLY A 75 10.77 -40.40 14.95
CA GLY A 75 9.39 -40.90 15.00
C GLY A 75 8.36 -40.02 14.31
N HIS A 76 8.77 -39.13 13.40
CA HIS A 76 7.87 -38.16 12.77
C HIS A 76 7.80 -38.29 11.25
N ALA A 77 6.67 -37.90 10.67
CA ALA A 77 6.53 -37.66 9.22
C ALA A 77 5.46 -36.59 8.94
N GLN A 78 5.66 -35.81 7.88
CA GLN A 78 4.69 -34.85 7.35
C GLN A 78 4.28 -35.26 5.93
N LEU A 79 2.97 -35.27 5.65
CA LEU A 79 2.42 -35.59 4.33
C LEU A 79 1.50 -34.47 3.86
N ASP A 80 1.72 -33.98 2.65
CA ASP A 80 0.82 -33.06 1.95
C ASP A 80 0.06 -33.85 0.87
N LEU A 81 -1.22 -34.13 1.11
CA LEU A 81 -2.02 -35.04 0.30
C LEU A 81 -3.09 -34.29 -0.50
N PRO A 82 -3.20 -34.49 -1.83
CA PRO A 82 -4.26 -33.87 -2.62
C PRO A 82 -5.64 -34.44 -2.25
N ILE A 83 -6.65 -33.58 -2.25
CA ILE A 83 -8.05 -33.99 -2.10
C ILE A 83 -8.60 -34.34 -3.49
N PRO A 84 -9.14 -35.55 -3.71
CA PRO A 84 -9.81 -35.88 -4.95
C PRO A 84 -10.96 -34.91 -5.30
N PRO A 85 -11.16 -34.59 -6.59
CA PRO A 85 -12.27 -33.73 -7.01
C PRO A 85 -13.62 -34.36 -6.65
N GLY A 86 -14.62 -33.53 -6.35
CA GLY A 86 -15.99 -33.99 -6.03
C GLY A 86 -16.24 -34.35 -4.56
N LEU A 87 -15.26 -34.12 -3.67
CA LEU A 87 -15.39 -34.36 -2.22
C LEU A 87 -15.71 -33.09 -1.40
N SER A 88 -16.05 -31.98 -2.07
CA SER A 88 -16.46 -30.72 -1.45
C SER A 88 -17.69 -30.92 -0.54
N GLY A 89 -17.67 -30.37 0.67
CA GLY A 89 -18.76 -30.50 1.64
C GLY A 89 -18.88 -31.90 2.27
N THR A 90 -17.97 -32.84 1.96
CA THR A 90 -17.97 -34.19 2.53
C THR A 90 -17.03 -34.31 3.73
N GLN A 91 -17.23 -35.33 4.56
CA GLN A 91 -16.31 -35.70 5.62
C GLN A 91 -15.44 -36.87 5.16
N ILE A 92 -14.13 -36.73 5.28
CA ILE A 92 -13.16 -37.81 5.05
C ILE A 92 -12.73 -38.34 6.41
N THR A 93 -12.85 -39.65 6.62
CA THR A 93 -12.22 -40.33 7.74
C THR A 93 -10.89 -40.92 7.30
N ALA A 94 -9.81 -40.57 8.00
CA ALA A 94 -8.48 -41.15 7.80
C ALA A 94 -8.09 -42.06 8.97
N GLN A 95 -7.52 -43.23 8.67
CA GLN A 95 -6.94 -44.13 9.67
C GLN A 95 -5.48 -44.44 9.31
N VAL A 96 -4.59 -44.35 10.30
CA VAL A 96 -3.18 -44.72 10.15
C VAL A 96 -2.97 -46.12 10.68
N LEU A 97 -2.20 -46.92 9.94
CA LEU A 97 -1.71 -48.22 10.33
C LEU A 97 -0.18 -48.15 10.40
N PHE A 98 0.37 -48.25 11.59
CA PHE A 98 1.82 -48.38 11.78
C PHE A 98 2.20 -49.85 11.73
N VAL A 99 3.11 -50.24 10.83
CA VAL A 99 3.53 -51.62 10.61
C VAL A 99 4.99 -51.78 10.99
N ASP A 100 5.26 -52.70 11.91
CA ASP A 100 6.61 -53.17 12.26
C ASP A 100 6.65 -54.70 12.19
N GLY A 101 7.08 -55.21 11.03
CA GLY A 101 7.20 -56.65 10.77
C GLY A 101 5.88 -57.40 10.97
N SER A 102 5.75 -58.11 12.10
CA SER A 102 4.57 -58.94 12.44
C SER A 102 3.54 -58.23 13.34
N SER A 103 3.81 -56.99 13.75
CA SER A 103 2.99 -56.23 14.70
C SER A 103 2.48 -54.95 14.06
N HIS A 104 1.34 -54.46 14.55
CA HIS A 104 0.78 -53.20 14.11
C HIS A 104 0.19 -52.38 15.27
N ILE A 105 0.21 -51.06 15.12
CA ILE A 105 -0.43 -50.11 16.03
C ILE A 105 -1.49 -49.34 15.23
N LEU A 106 -2.71 -49.30 15.79
CA LEU A 106 -3.86 -48.62 15.22
C LEU A 106 -4.29 -47.45 16.14
N PRO A 107 -3.81 -46.22 15.88
CA PRO A 107 -4.36 -45.04 16.53
C PRO A 107 -5.84 -44.81 16.15
N PRO A 108 -6.56 -43.98 16.94
CA PRO A 108 -7.91 -43.54 16.59
C PRO A 108 -7.95 -42.88 15.20
N PRO A 109 -9.04 -43.05 14.43
CA PRO A 109 -9.20 -42.38 13.16
C PRO A 109 -9.40 -40.87 13.35
N VAL A 110 -8.98 -40.08 12.37
CA VAL A 110 -9.15 -38.63 12.33
C VAL A 110 -10.25 -38.27 11.33
N GLN A 111 -11.14 -37.38 11.74
CA GLN A 111 -12.17 -36.81 10.88
C GLN A 111 -11.63 -35.52 10.26
N ILE A 112 -11.71 -35.43 8.94
CA ILE A 112 -11.30 -34.27 8.16
C ILE A 112 -12.55 -33.73 7.47
N GLN A 113 -12.95 -32.52 7.81
CA GLN A 113 -14.06 -31.85 7.15
C GLN A 113 -13.56 -31.17 5.88
N VAL A 114 -14.01 -31.62 4.72
CA VAL A 114 -13.75 -30.89 3.47
C VAL A 114 -14.74 -29.74 3.41
N ARG A 115 -14.26 -28.53 3.71
CA ARG A 115 -15.08 -27.32 3.56
C ARG A 115 -15.34 -27.07 2.07
N PRO A 116 -16.54 -26.61 1.68
CA PRO A 116 -16.72 -26.03 0.37
C PRO A 116 -15.66 -24.95 0.16
N GLY A 117 -14.87 -25.06 -0.91
CA GLY A 117 -14.02 -23.96 -1.29
C GLY A 117 -14.89 -22.75 -1.60
N ASN A 118 -14.47 -21.56 -1.20
CA ASN A 118 -14.98 -20.31 -1.76
C ASN A 118 -14.56 -20.29 -3.24
N MET A 119 -15.26 -21.08 -4.07
CA MET A 119 -15.08 -21.04 -5.52
C MET A 119 -15.74 -19.77 -6.01
N ASP A 120 -14.97 -18.99 -6.73
CA ASP A 120 -15.32 -17.73 -7.37
C ASP A 120 -14.72 -17.84 -8.79
N PRO A 121 -15.44 -18.48 -9.73
CA PRO A 121 -14.91 -18.87 -11.03
C PRO A 121 -14.68 -17.70 -12.00
N ASP A 122 -15.50 -16.67 -11.90
CA ASP A 122 -15.50 -15.41 -12.67
C ASP A 122 -14.80 -14.25 -12.00
N ARG A 123 -14.47 -14.36 -10.70
CA ARG A 123 -13.61 -13.46 -9.94
C ARG A 123 -14.23 -12.10 -9.66
N ASP A 124 -15.52 -12.08 -9.39
CA ASP A 124 -16.27 -10.89 -8.98
C ASP A 124 -16.36 -10.77 -7.44
N PHE A 125 -15.64 -11.62 -6.70
CA PHE A 125 -15.65 -11.70 -5.24
C PHE A 125 -16.94 -12.25 -4.62
N LEU A 126 -17.88 -12.75 -5.41
CA LEU A 126 -18.99 -13.55 -4.93
C LEU A 126 -18.65 -15.04 -4.97
N PRO A 127 -18.87 -15.78 -3.86
CA PRO A 127 -18.68 -17.22 -3.88
C PRO A 127 -19.88 -17.90 -4.57
N THR A 128 -19.62 -18.91 -5.40
CA THR A 128 -20.62 -19.72 -6.14
C THR A 128 -21.87 -20.10 -5.34
N PRO A 129 -21.79 -20.51 -4.05
CA PRO A 129 -23.00 -20.80 -3.27
C PRO A 129 -23.91 -19.59 -3.02
N LEU A 130 -23.34 -18.38 -2.92
CA LEU A 130 -24.07 -17.13 -2.74
C LEU A 130 -24.73 -16.71 -4.05
N GLU A 131 -24.01 -16.75 -5.16
CA GLU A 131 -24.50 -16.45 -6.50
C GLU A 131 -25.72 -17.32 -6.87
N LEU A 132 -25.62 -18.64 -6.67
CA LEU A 132 -26.73 -19.57 -6.88
C LEU A 132 -27.94 -19.30 -5.96
N SER A 133 -27.72 -18.71 -4.78
CA SER A 133 -28.80 -18.35 -3.86
C SER A 133 -29.53 -17.06 -4.24
N LEU A 134 -28.83 -16.18 -4.96
CA LEU A 134 -29.33 -14.89 -5.45
C LEU A 134 -29.87 -14.98 -6.88
N GLY A 135 -29.55 -16.06 -7.61
CA GLY A 135 -30.02 -16.30 -8.98
C GLY A 135 -29.05 -15.80 -10.05
N LEU A 136 -27.80 -15.57 -9.69
CA LEU A 136 -26.70 -15.08 -10.53
C LEU A 136 -26.01 -16.23 -11.28
N ASP A 137 -25.22 -15.93 -12.31
CA ASP A 137 -24.43 -16.91 -13.07
C ASP A 137 -22.98 -17.00 -12.54
N PRO A 138 -22.58 -18.11 -11.89
CA PRO A 138 -21.23 -18.29 -11.29
C PRO A 138 -20.04 -18.36 -12.23
N ASN A 139 -20.23 -18.01 -13.50
CA ASN A 139 -19.16 -17.97 -14.50
C ASN A 139 -19.21 -16.67 -15.31
N ASN A 140 -20.00 -15.71 -14.88
CA ASN A 140 -20.19 -14.42 -15.51
C ASN A 140 -20.23 -13.34 -14.44
N ALA A 141 -19.13 -12.60 -14.32
CA ALA A 141 -18.98 -11.54 -13.33
C ALA A 141 -20.03 -10.42 -13.42
N ASP A 142 -20.77 -10.30 -14.52
CA ASP A 142 -21.84 -9.31 -14.76
C ASP A 142 -23.04 -10.07 -15.35
N THR A 143 -23.91 -10.59 -14.46
CA THR A 143 -24.98 -11.53 -14.80
C THR A 143 -25.99 -10.92 -15.77
N ASP A 144 -26.28 -9.63 -15.65
CA ASP A 144 -27.33 -8.96 -16.42
C ASP A 144 -26.81 -8.17 -17.64
N GLY A 145 -25.49 -7.97 -17.71
CA GLY A 145 -24.79 -7.33 -18.82
C GLY A 145 -24.91 -5.81 -18.84
N GLY A 146 -25.22 -5.18 -17.71
CA GLY A 146 -25.33 -3.73 -17.57
C GLY A 146 -23.98 -3.01 -17.44
N GLY A 147 -22.91 -3.75 -17.12
CA GLY A 147 -21.53 -3.28 -17.08
C GLY A 147 -20.93 -3.10 -15.70
N VAL A 148 -21.68 -3.35 -14.61
CA VAL A 148 -21.18 -3.44 -13.24
C VAL A 148 -21.11 -4.91 -12.81
N PRO A 149 -20.02 -5.39 -12.18
CA PRO A 149 -19.96 -6.77 -11.71
C PRO A 149 -20.93 -7.06 -10.56
N ASP A 150 -21.53 -8.25 -10.52
CA ASP A 150 -22.55 -8.65 -9.53
C ASP A 150 -22.07 -8.42 -8.08
N GLY A 151 -20.79 -8.71 -7.83
CA GLY A 151 -20.16 -8.49 -6.54
C GLY A 151 -20.10 -7.02 -6.13
N ASP A 152 -19.84 -6.12 -7.07
CA ASP A 152 -19.76 -4.68 -6.84
C ASP A 152 -21.17 -4.09 -6.59
N GLU A 153 -22.16 -4.56 -7.32
CA GLU A 153 -23.57 -4.20 -7.13
C GLU A 153 -24.12 -4.59 -5.75
N LEU A 154 -23.75 -5.78 -5.25
CA LEU A 154 -24.15 -6.26 -3.92
C LEU A 154 -23.32 -5.65 -2.79
N ALA A 155 -22.06 -5.32 -3.04
CA ALA A 155 -21.14 -4.86 -2.01
C ALA A 155 -21.28 -3.35 -1.75
N LEU A 156 -21.46 -2.52 -2.79
CA LEU A 156 -21.33 -1.07 -2.65
C LEU A 156 -22.35 -0.23 -3.44
N HIS A 157 -22.85 -0.67 -4.61
CA HIS A 157 -23.58 0.26 -5.49
C HIS A 157 -25.12 0.34 -5.31
N GLY A 158 -25.73 -0.57 -4.54
CA GLY A 158 -27.18 -0.52 -4.29
C GLY A 158 -28.05 -0.71 -5.56
N THR A 159 -27.41 -1.12 -6.65
CA THR A 159 -28.00 -1.59 -7.90
C THR A 159 -28.37 -3.07 -7.77
N ASN A 160 -29.15 -3.56 -8.72
CA ASN A 160 -29.65 -4.93 -8.69
C ASN A 160 -28.93 -5.74 -9.76
N PRO A 161 -28.21 -6.83 -9.40
CA PRO A 161 -27.45 -7.67 -10.34
C PRO A 161 -28.25 -8.48 -11.37
N LEU A 162 -29.52 -8.13 -11.54
CA LEU A 162 -30.49 -8.73 -12.43
C LEU A 162 -31.28 -7.64 -13.21
N ASP A 163 -30.92 -6.36 -13.11
CA ASP A 163 -31.53 -5.23 -13.78
C ASP A 163 -30.50 -4.29 -14.45
N PRO A 164 -30.13 -4.53 -15.73
CA PRO A 164 -29.03 -3.82 -16.40
C PRO A 164 -29.33 -2.34 -16.69
N ALA A 165 -30.50 -1.85 -16.28
CA ALA A 165 -30.92 -0.47 -16.42
C ALA A 165 -30.51 0.39 -15.21
N ASP A 166 -30.18 -0.22 -14.07
CA ASP A 166 -29.71 0.50 -12.88
C ASP A 166 -28.18 0.54 -12.74
N ASP A 167 -27.41 -0.18 -13.56
CA ASP A 167 -25.95 0.02 -13.73
C ASP A 167 -25.55 1.43 -14.17
N LEU A 168 -26.51 2.20 -14.66
CA LEU A 168 -26.35 3.58 -15.09
C LEU A 168 -26.85 4.59 -14.05
N VAL A 169 -27.25 4.18 -12.82
CA VAL A 169 -27.48 5.21 -11.78
C VAL A 169 -26.16 5.94 -11.54
N PRO A 170 -26.15 7.28 -11.56
CA PRO A 170 -24.98 8.03 -11.14
C PRO A 170 -24.60 7.53 -9.76
N ILE A 171 -23.33 7.14 -9.60
CA ILE A 171 -22.70 6.95 -8.30
C ILE A 171 -23.19 8.09 -7.41
N LEU A 172 -23.95 7.72 -6.37
CA LEU A 172 -24.57 8.70 -5.49
C LEU A 172 -23.43 9.41 -4.78
N ASP A 173 -23.39 10.72 -4.94
CA ASP A 173 -22.43 11.64 -4.33
C ASP A 173 -23.31 12.73 -3.70
N SER A 174 -23.66 12.50 -2.43
CA SER A 174 -24.75 13.15 -1.73
C SER A 174 -24.39 14.58 -1.31
N ASP A 175 -23.11 14.89 -1.13
CA ASP A 175 -22.61 16.25 -0.83
C ASP A 175 -21.86 16.92 -1.99
N GLY A 176 -21.48 16.17 -3.03
CA GLY A 176 -20.95 16.69 -4.28
C GLY A 176 -19.46 17.00 -4.25
N ASP A 177 -18.68 16.34 -3.40
CA ASP A 177 -17.24 16.58 -3.24
C ASP A 177 -16.36 15.79 -4.24
N GLY A 178 -16.96 14.84 -4.97
CA GLY A 178 -16.28 14.02 -5.96
C GLY A 178 -15.88 12.62 -5.45
N ILE A 179 -16.23 12.25 -4.22
CA ILE A 179 -16.23 10.87 -3.72
C ILE A 179 -17.67 10.36 -3.68
N PRO A 180 -17.96 9.17 -4.21
CA PRO A 180 -19.27 8.54 -4.03
C PRO A 180 -19.55 8.10 -2.58
N ASP A 181 -20.81 8.17 -2.13
CA ASP A 181 -21.27 7.85 -0.78
C ASP A 181 -20.76 6.48 -0.27
N ASP A 182 -20.66 5.50 -1.15
CA ASP A 182 -20.22 4.15 -0.82
C ASP A 182 -18.70 4.07 -0.56
N GLN A 183 -17.92 4.86 -1.30
CA GLN A 183 -16.49 5.02 -1.14
C GLN A 183 -16.15 5.86 0.10
N GLU A 184 -16.95 6.87 0.43
CA GLU A 184 -16.82 7.64 1.67
C GLU A 184 -17.03 6.76 2.90
N ILE A 185 -18.04 5.88 2.91
CA ILE A 185 -18.23 4.88 3.97
C ILE A 185 -16.99 3.98 4.15
N LEU A 186 -16.29 3.66 3.05
CA LEU A 186 -15.08 2.85 3.09
C LEU A 186 -13.87 3.62 3.65
N PHE A 187 -13.72 4.90 3.29
CA PHE A 187 -12.69 5.78 3.84
C PHE A 187 -12.98 6.23 5.27
N GLY A 188 -14.25 6.14 5.67
CA GLY A 188 -14.74 6.55 6.98
C GLY A 188 -15.16 8.02 7.05
N SER A 189 -15.15 8.75 5.93
CA SER A 189 -15.76 10.08 5.79
C SER A 189 -17.29 10.01 5.85
N ASP A 190 -17.96 11.15 6.04
CA ASP A 190 -19.42 11.24 6.14
C ASP A 190 -20.04 11.60 4.78
N PRO A 191 -20.82 10.71 4.14
CA PRO A 191 -21.41 10.93 2.81
C PRO A 191 -22.29 12.16 2.61
N PHE A 192 -22.57 12.89 3.67
CA PHE A 192 -23.41 14.08 3.64
C PHE A 192 -22.64 15.32 4.09
N ASN A 193 -21.32 15.23 4.24
CA ASN A 193 -20.46 16.29 4.70
C ASN A 193 -19.23 16.45 3.79
N TYR A 194 -19.32 17.46 2.93
CA TYR A 194 -18.33 17.87 1.94
C TYR A 194 -16.87 18.05 2.44
N ASP A 195 -16.67 18.18 3.74
CA ASP A 195 -15.39 18.37 4.44
C ASP A 195 -15.56 17.75 5.85
N THR A 196 -15.16 16.49 5.99
CA THR A 196 -15.50 15.66 7.15
C THR A 196 -14.77 16.09 8.42
N ASP A 197 -13.50 16.47 8.33
CA ASP A 197 -12.71 16.90 9.49
C ASP A 197 -12.73 18.42 9.73
N GLY A 198 -13.22 19.19 8.76
CA GLY A 198 -13.52 20.61 8.89
C GLY A 198 -12.29 21.51 8.76
N ASP A 199 -11.29 21.09 8.00
CA ASP A 199 -10.02 21.81 7.82
C ASP A 199 -10.05 22.82 6.66
N GLY A 200 -11.12 22.79 5.84
CA GLY A 200 -11.33 23.67 4.70
C GLY A 200 -10.96 23.06 3.35
N LEU A 201 -10.48 21.81 3.30
CA LEU A 201 -10.22 21.03 2.11
C LEU A 201 -11.32 19.97 1.92
N PRO A 202 -11.95 19.87 0.74
CA PRO A 202 -13.00 18.86 0.53
C PRO A 202 -12.42 17.43 0.56
N ASP A 203 -13.14 16.46 1.13
CA ASP A 203 -12.66 15.06 1.24
C ASP A 203 -12.22 14.51 -0.13
N GLY A 204 -12.98 14.82 -1.17
CA GLY A 204 -12.66 14.49 -2.56
C GLY A 204 -11.38 15.11 -3.09
N ASP A 205 -11.05 16.34 -2.73
CA ASP A 205 -9.78 16.97 -3.13
C ASP A 205 -8.60 16.35 -2.37
N GLU A 206 -8.79 16.03 -1.09
CA GLU A 206 -7.78 15.34 -0.29
C GLU A 206 -7.39 14.01 -0.91
N VAL A 207 -8.37 13.16 -1.22
CA VAL A 207 -8.11 11.81 -1.76
C VAL A 207 -7.59 11.87 -3.19
N ASN A 208 -8.16 12.72 -4.05
CA ASN A 208 -7.89 12.66 -5.48
C ASN A 208 -6.70 13.53 -5.92
N ASN A 209 -6.40 14.61 -5.19
CA ASN A 209 -5.44 15.63 -5.65
C ASN A 209 -4.22 15.76 -4.72
N TRP A 210 -4.42 15.70 -3.40
CA TRP A 210 -3.37 16.08 -2.43
C TRP A 210 -2.78 14.90 -1.65
N GLY A 211 -3.48 13.77 -1.60
CA GLY A 211 -3.04 12.58 -0.88
C GLY A 211 -3.04 12.76 0.65
N THR A 212 -3.78 13.75 1.15
CA THR A 212 -4.11 13.96 2.57
C THR A 212 -5.29 13.06 2.97
N HIS A 213 -5.81 13.17 4.19
CA HIS A 213 -6.78 12.22 4.72
C HIS A 213 -8.06 12.90 5.24
N PRO A 214 -9.26 12.52 4.74
CA PRO A 214 -10.59 13.06 5.11
C PRO A 214 -11.04 13.04 6.58
N LEU A 215 -10.18 12.59 7.47
CA LEU A 215 -10.48 12.41 8.90
C LEU A 215 -9.40 13.05 9.78
N ILE A 216 -8.42 13.70 9.17
CA ILE A 216 -7.21 14.22 9.80
C ILE A 216 -6.94 15.61 9.23
N ALA A 217 -7.44 16.62 9.94
CA ALA A 217 -7.31 18.02 9.55
C ALA A 217 -5.86 18.54 9.41
N ASP A 218 -4.84 17.77 9.76
CA ASP A 218 -3.41 18.14 9.77
C ASP A 218 -2.63 16.84 9.56
N THR A 219 -2.33 16.53 8.30
CA THR A 219 -1.83 15.23 7.85
C THR A 219 -0.43 14.93 8.38
N ASP A 220 0.42 15.95 8.51
CA ASP A 220 1.81 15.78 8.94
C ASP A 220 2.07 16.08 10.42
N GLY A 221 1.10 16.69 11.10
CA GLY A 221 1.12 17.00 12.52
C GLY A 221 1.98 18.21 12.88
N GLY A 222 2.27 19.10 11.94
CA GLY A 222 3.03 20.34 12.13
C GLY A 222 2.25 21.44 12.86
N GLY A 223 0.91 21.36 12.83
CA GLY A 223 0.00 22.23 13.54
C GLY A 223 -0.72 23.27 12.68
N VAL A 224 -0.51 23.26 11.36
CA VAL A 224 -1.33 23.97 10.37
C VAL A 224 -2.25 22.95 9.68
N PRO A 225 -3.53 23.27 9.44
CA PRO A 225 -4.42 22.35 8.75
C PRO A 225 -4.12 22.22 7.25
N ASP A 226 -4.36 21.05 6.65
CA ASP A 226 -3.99 20.77 5.25
C ASP A 226 -4.63 21.78 4.27
N GLY A 227 -5.89 22.14 4.51
CA GLY A 227 -6.60 23.17 3.76
C GLY A 227 -5.93 24.55 3.81
N ASP A 228 -5.39 24.96 4.96
CA ASP A 228 -4.66 26.22 5.12
C ASP A 228 -3.30 26.16 4.43
N GLU A 229 -2.61 25.01 4.51
CA GLU A 229 -1.32 24.80 3.87
C GLU A 229 -1.41 24.89 2.34
N ILE A 230 -2.37 24.19 1.74
CA ILE A 230 -2.62 24.23 0.30
C ILE A 230 -3.04 25.63 -0.15
N PHE A 231 -3.88 26.32 0.63
CA PHE A 231 -4.26 27.70 0.33
C PHE A 231 -3.04 28.63 0.35
N ASN A 232 -2.12 28.42 1.28
CA ASN A 232 -0.88 29.16 1.42
C ASN A 232 0.24 28.62 0.53
N GLY A 233 0.06 27.53 -0.23
CA GLY A 233 1.12 26.96 -1.07
C GLY A 233 2.27 26.28 -0.32
N THR A 234 2.09 25.95 0.96
CA THR A 234 2.99 25.04 1.70
C THR A 234 2.61 23.58 1.43
N ASN A 235 3.40 22.63 1.93
CA ASN A 235 3.23 21.21 1.66
C ASN A 235 2.61 20.48 2.86
N PRO A 236 1.39 19.92 2.75
CA PRO A 236 0.68 19.24 3.85
C PRO A 236 1.28 17.88 4.28
N HIS A 237 2.53 17.63 3.89
CA HIS A 237 3.31 16.45 4.23
C HIS A 237 4.70 16.81 4.78
N ASP A 238 5.00 18.10 5.01
CA ASP A 238 6.27 18.58 5.55
C ASP A 238 6.08 19.58 6.72
N PRO A 239 6.14 19.11 7.98
CA PRO A 239 5.81 19.91 9.16
C PRO A 239 6.83 21.03 9.45
N ALA A 240 7.87 21.15 8.61
CA ALA A 240 8.88 22.18 8.68
C ALA A 240 8.46 23.47 7.96
N ASP A 241 7.49 23.42 7.06
CA ASP A 241 7.04 24.58 6.27
C ASP A 241 5.73 25.23 6.78
N ASP A 242 5.06 24.67 7.78
CA ASP A 242 3.94 25.26 8.55
C ASP A 242 4.17 26.68 9.06
N GLY A 243 5.43 27.05 9.27
CA GLY A 243 5.84 28.39 9.71
C GLY A 243 6.00 29.40 8.56
N LEU A 244 5.96 28.93 7.30
CA LEU A 244 6.22 29.68 6.08
C LEU A 244 4.89 30.07 5.42
N SER A 245 4.16 31.00 6.04
CA SER A 245 2.97 31.56 5.40
C SER A 245 3.40 32.32 4.14
N TRP A 246 3.10 31.81 2.92
CA TRP A 246 3.36 32.50 1.64
C TRP A 246 2.36 33.64 1.35
N VAL A 247 1.72 34.19 2.38
CA VAL A 247 1.01 35.44 2.22
C VAL A 247 2.07 36.48 1.89
N ASP A 248 1.97 37.04 0.69
CA ASP A 248 2.81 38.13 0.18
C ASP A 248 1.86 39.30 -0.07
N SER A 249 1.71 40.14 0.95
CA SER A 249 0.64 41.14 1.07
C SER A 249 0.84 42.34 0.13
N ASP A 250 2.06 42.57 -0.36
CA ASP A 250 2.38 43.62 -1.33
C ASP A 250 2.82 43.11 -2.71
N GLY A 251 3.06 41.80 -2.85
CA GLY A 251 3.24 41.10 -4.10
C GLY A 251 4.65 41.25 -4.69
N ASP A 252 5.66 41.40 -3.83
CA ASP A 252 7.04 41.68 -4.22
C ASP A 252 7.91 40.41 -4.34
N GLY A 253 7.35 39.25 -3.98
CA GLY A 253 8.01 37.95 -4.03
C GLY A 253 8.67 37.52 -2.71
N LEU A 254 8.60 38.33 -1.65
CA LEU A 254 9.00 38.00 -0.28
C LEU A 254 7.76 37.83 0.61
N PRO A 255 7.46 36.62 1.12
CA PRO A 255 6.32 36.41 2.02
C PRO A 255 6.37 37.25 3.31
N ASP A 256 5.22 37.71 3.79
CA ASP A 256 5.00 38.48 5.04
C ASP A 256 5.76 37.89 6.24
N ALA A 257 5.83 36.56 6.31
CA ALA A 257 6.52 35.84 7.38
C ALA A 257 8.06 36.00 7.28
N GLU A 258 8.60 36.02 6.06
CA GLU A 258 10.01 36.23 5.75
C GLU A 258 10.36 37.72 5.84
N GLU A 259 9.46 38.61 5.43
CA GLU A 259 9.60 40.04 5.62
C GLU A 259 9.76 40.42 7.10
N ALA A 260 9.00 39.77 7.98
CA ALA A 260 9.18 39.92 9.42
C ALA A 260 10.57 39.49 9.92
N LEU A 261 11.23 38.55 9.23
CA LEU A 261 12.58 38.07 9.53
C LEU A 261 13.66 39.03 9.01
N TYR A 262 13.49 39.55 7.79
CA TYR A 262 14.41 40.50 7.14
C TYR A 262 14.21 41.95 7.60
N GLY A 263 13.07 42.24 8.24
CA GLY A 263 12.75 43.55 8.80
C GLY A 263 12.11 44.51 7.80
N THR A 264 11.57 44.00 6.70
CA THR A 264 10.83 44.72 5.66
C THR A 264 9.36 44.91 6.05
N ASP A 265 8.60 45.74 5.31
CA ASP A 265 7.21 46.06 5.61
C ASP A 265 6.25 45.30 4.67
N PRO A 266 5.45 44.34 5.19
CA PRO A 266 4.58 43.49 4.37
C PRO A 266 3.51 44.16 3.51
N PHE A 267 3.38 45.47 3.57
CA PHE A 267 2.44 46.21 2.75
C PHE A 267 3.15 47.23 1.86
N ASN A 268 4.45 47.12 1.70
CA ASN A 268 5.30 48.02 0.94
C ASN A 268 6.43 47.26 0.22
N PRO A 269 6.29 47.03 -1.10
CA PRO A 269 7.12 46.09 -1.86
C PRO A 269 8.56 46.59 -2.13
N ASP A 270 8.99 47.66 -1.48
CA ASP A 270 10.28 48.36 -1.60
C ASP A 270 10.44 49.17 -0.30
N THR A 271 10.93 48.52 0.75
CA THR A 271 10.91 49.03 2.13
C THR A 271 11.76 50.29 2.29
N ASP A 272 12.88 50.37 1.59
CA ASP A 272 13.83 51.46 1.73
C ASP A 272 13.68 52.58 0.69
N GLY A 273 12.88 52.34 -0.35
CA GLY A 273 12.55 53.28 -1.41
C GLY A 273 13.68 53.50 -2.41
N GLY A 274 14.61 52.55 -2.55
CA GLY A 274 15.73 52.57 -3.47
C GLY A 274 15.34 52.24 -4.92
N GLY A 275 14.23 51.52 -5.09
CA GLY A 275 13.61 51.20 -6.38
C GLY A 275 13.87 49.79 -6.89
N VAL A 276 14.47 48.90 -6.09
CA VAL A 276 14.42 47.43 -6.23
C VAL A 276 13.40 46.90 -5.22
N LEU A 277 12.76 45.77 -5.51
CA LEU A 277 11.78 45.17 -4.62
C LEU A 277 12.48 44.38 -3.51
N ASP A 278 11.92 44.33 -2.29
CA ASP A 278 12.59 43.65 -1.16
C ASP A 278 12.86 42.16 -1.48
N GLY A 279 11.90 41.49 -2.13
CA GLY A 279 12.06 40.12 -2.62
C GLY A 279 13.15 39.95 -3.67
N ASP A 280 13.30 40.91 -4.59
CA ASP A 280 14.38 40.92 -5.59
C ASP A 280 15.75 41.11 -4.92
N GLU A 281 15.84 41.95 -3.88
CA GLU A 281 17.08 42.19 -3.14
C GLU A 281 17.52 40.97 -2.33
N ILE A 282 16.59 40.32 -1.63
CA ILE A 282 16.88 39.06 -0.92
C ILE A 282 17.32 37.96 -1.89
N PHE A 283 16.66 37.85 -3.05
CA PHE A 283 17.03 36.89 -4.09
C PHE A 283 18.44 37.15 -4.65
N ASN A 284 18.79 38.42 -4.88
CA ASN A 284 20.09 38.84 -5.40
C ASN A 284 21.16 39.04 -4.30
N GLY A 285 20.82 38.78 -3.03
CA GLY A 285 21.73 38.89 -1.90
C GLY A 285 22.16 40.32 -1.52
N THR A 286 21.41 41.34 -1.97
CA THR A 286 21.55 42.73 -1.51
C THR A 286 20.70 42.98 -0.26
N ASN A 287 20.74 44.18 0.30
CA ASN A 287 20.09 44.48 1.58
C ASN A 287 18.84 45.35 1.39
N PRO A 288 17.62 44.81 1.63
CA PRO A 288 16.33 45.50 1.40
C PRO A 288 16.03 46.68 2.34
N LEU A 289 17.05 47.14 3.06
CA LEU A 289 17.01 48.25 4.01
C LEU A 289 18.11 49.28 3.72
N ASP A 290 18.87 49.15 2.62
CA ASP A 290 19.93 50.07 2.20
C ASP A 290 19.81 50.49 0.72
N PRO A 291 19.19 51.65 0.42
CA PRO A 291 18.83 52.06 -0.95
C PRO A 291 20.04 52.44 -1.82
N ALA A 292 21.24 52.22 -1.31
CA ALA A 292 22.51 52.51 -1.96
C ALA A 292 23.06 51.30 -2.74
N ASP A 293 22.55 50.08 -2.51
CA ASP A 293 23.03 48.85 -3.15
C ASP A 293 22.13 48.34 -4.30
N ASP A 294 20.90 48.86 -4.44
CA ASP A 294 19.94 48.67 -5.55
C ASP A 294 20.53 48.79 -6.96
N GLY A 295 21.56 49.63 -7.09
CA GLY A 295 22.22 49.94 -8.36
C GLY A 295 23.40 49.05 -8.70
N LEU A 296 23.75 48.08 -7.85
CA LEU A 296 24.95 47.25 -7.98
C LEU A 296 24.70 45.89 -8.68
N SER A 297 23.43 45.49 -8.86
CA SER A 297 23.02 44.12 -9.21
C SER A 297 23.15 43.71 -10.69
N TRP A 298 23.34 44.63 -11.65
CA TRP A 298 23.36 44.26 -13.10
C TRP A 298 24.53 44.83 -13.89
N VAL A 299 25.56 45.36 -13.21
CA VAL A 299 26.79 45.73 -13.90
C VAL A 299 27.58 44.45 -14.08
N ASP A 300 27.63 43.96 -15.31
CA ASP A 300 28.50 42.89 -15.78
C ASP A 300 29.50 43.55 -16.75
N SER A 301 30.62 43.98 -16.19
CA SER A 301 31.56 44.89 -16.84
C SER A 301 32.38 44.20 -17.95
N ASP A 302 32.47 42.87 -17.96
CA ASP A 302 33.15 42.09 -18.99
C ASP A 302 32.24 41.19 -19.83
N GLY A 303 30.97 41.03 -19.45
CA GLY A 303 29.91 40.41 -20.22
C GLY A 303 29.92 38.89 -20.18
N ASP A 304 30.43 38.28 -19.10
CA ASP A 304 30.63 36.84 -18.96
C ASP A 304 29.45 36.12 -18.29
N GLY A 305 28.48 36.89 -17.76
CA GLY A 305 27.30 36.38 -17.08
C GLY A 305 27.39 36.33 -15.55
N LEU A 306 28.52 36.74 -14.96
CA LEU A 306 28.72 36.97 -13.52
C LEU A 306 28.80 38.48 -13.25
N PRO A 307 27.85 39.11 -12.51
CA PRO A 307 27.92 40.55 -12.30
C PRO A 307 29.07 40.97 -11.36
N ASP A 308 29.56 42.21 -11.53
CA ASP A 308 30.70 42.81 -10.81
C ASP A 308 30.62 42.63 -9.28
N ALA A 309 29.39 42.59 -8.73
CA ALA A 309 29.13 42.41 -7.31
C ALA A 309 29.38 40.96 -6.86
N GLU A 310 28.89 39.98 -7.61
CA GLU A 310 29.16 38.56 -7.41
C GLU A 310 30.64 38.22 -7.66
N GLU A 311 31.28 38.85 -8.63
CA GLU A 311 32.71 38.66 -8.88
C GLU A 311 33.57 39.06 -7.67
N ALA A 312 33.18 40.13 -6.97
CA ALA A 312 33.82 40.50 -5.72
C ALA A 312 33.63 39.45 -4.60
N LEU A 313 32.54 38.68 -4.63
CA LEU A 313 32.25 37.59 -3.69
C LEU A 313 33.06 36.32 -4.02
N TYR A 314 33.10 35.94 -5.30
CA TYR A 314 33.84 34.77 -5.78
C TYR A 314 35.34 35.02 -5.94
N GLY A 315 35.76 36.29 -5.89
CA GLY A 315 37.16 36.71 -5.97
C GLY A 315 37.69 36.72 -7.41
N THR A 316 36.80 36.77 -8.40
CA THR A 316 37.09 36.94 -9.82
C THR A 316 37.30 38.43 -10.15
N ASP A 317 37.79 38.76 -11.34
CA ASP A 317 38.12 40.12 -11.76
C ASP A 317 37.03 40.71 -12.66
N PRO A 318 36.29 41.76 -12.21
CA PRO A 318 35.17 42.36 -12.95
C PRO A 318 35.41 42.94 -14.34
N PHE A 319 36.62 42.82 -14.85
CA PHE A 319 36.96 43.28 -16.19
C PHE A 319 37.64 42.18 -17.01
N ASN A 320 37.59 40.93 -16.54
CA ASN A 320 38.22 39.78 -17.16
C ASN A 320 37.31 38.54 -17.08
N PRO A 321 36.68 38.14 -18.20
CA PRO A 321 35.58 37.17 -18.22
C PRO A 321 36.05 35.70 -18.04
N ASP A 322 37.29 35.48 -17.63
CA ASP A 322 37.99 34.19 -17.47
C ASP A 322 39.21 34.48 -16.56
N THR A 323 38.96 34.55 -15.24
CA THR A 323 39.91 35.05 -14.25
C THR A 323 41.18 34.21 -14.18
N ASP A 324 41.05 32.90 -14.33
CA ASP A 324 42.17 31.97 -14.18
C ASP A 324 42.86 31.57 -15.50
N GLY A 325 42.24 31.92 -16.63
CA GLY A 325 42.75 31.70 -17.98
C GLY A 325 42.65 30.24 -18.45
N GLY A 326 41.77 29.43 -17.84
CA GLY A 326 41.52 28.02 -18.16
C GLY A 326 40.70 27.84 -19.44
N GLY A 327 39.94 28.86 -19.82
CA GLY A 327 39.17 28.93 -21.06
C GLY A 327 37.68 28.62 -20.91
N VAL A 328 37.18 28.50 -19.68
CA VAL A 328 35.75 28.63 -19.32
C VAL A 328 35.54 30.02 -18.72
N LEU A 329 34.35 30.60 -18.89
CA LEU A 329 34.06 31.93 -18.35
C LEU A 329 33.75 31.83 -16.85
N ASP A 330 34.07 32.84 -16.04
CA ASP A 330 33.86 32.80 -14.59
C ASP A 330 32.36 32.56 -14.27
N GLY A 331 31.46 33.22 -15.01
CA GLY A 331 30.01 32.98 -14.93
C GLY A 331 29.58 31.56 -15.31
N ASP A 332 30.20 30.95 -16.33
CA ASP A 332 29.92 29.57 -16.74
C ASP A 332 30.41 28.55 -15.69
N GLU A 333 31.51 28.85 -15.00
CA GLU A 333 32.06 28.00 -13.95
C GLU A 333 31.22 28.01 -12.68
N ILE A 334 30.78 29.20 -12.24
CA ILE A 334 29.85 29.33 -11.11
C ILE A 334 28.53 28.63 -11.41
N PHE A 335 28.00 28.78 -12.64
CA PHE A 335 26.78 28.09 -13.05
C PHE A 335 26.92 26.55 -13.06
N ASN A 336 28.09 26.04 -13.47
CA ASN A 336 28.37 24.61 -13.52
C ASN A 336 28.95 24.04 -12.20
N GLY A 337 29.17 24.89 -11.19
CA GLY A 337 29.71 24.52 -9.89
C GLY A 337 31.20 24.14 -9.91
N THR A 338 31.96 24.59 -10.90
CA THR A 338 33.44 24.53 -10.93
C THR A 338 34.04 25.79 -10.29
N ASN A 339 35.36 25.82 -10.10
CA ASN A 339 36.03 26.89 -9.39
C ASN A 339 36.69 27.88 -10.37
N PRO A 340 36.18 29.14 -10.49
CA PRO A 340 36.68 30.14 -11.45
C PRO A 340 38.09 30.69 -11.17
N LEU A 341 38.81 30.04 -10.25
CA LEU A 341 40.17 30.37 -9.82
C LEU A 341 41.11 29.16 -9.96
N ASP A 342 40.65 28.02 -10.50
CA ASP A 342 41.43 26.80 -10.72
C ASP A 342 41.29 26.24 -12.15
N PRO A 343 42.23 26.55 -13.07
CA PRO A 343 42.12 26.26 -14.51
C PRO A 343 42.27 24.77 -14.85
N ALA A 344 42.29 23.90 -13.83
CA ALA A 344 42.42 22.46 -13.95
C ALA A 344 41.07 21.73 -13.94
N ASP A 345 39.98 22.39 -13.56
CA ASP A 345 38.65 21.78 -13.44
C ASP A 345 37.69 22.08 -14.62
N ASP A 346 38.05 23.02 -15.51
CA ASP A 346 37.42 23.40 -16.78
C ASP A 346 37.10 22.23 -17.74
N GLY A 347 37.79 21.10 -17.55
CA GLY A 347 37.68 19.90 -18.38
C GLY A 347 36.80 18.80 -17.81
N LEU A 348 36.11 19.04 -16.69
CA LEU A 348 35.34 18.02 -15.96
C LEU A 348 33.83 17.98 -16.28
N SER A 349 33.38 18.65 -17.34
CA SER A 349 31.98 18.61 -17.82
C SER A 349 31.55 17.27 -18.46
#